data_AF-A0A6Y4H157-F1
#
_entry.id   AF-A0A6Y4H157-F1
#
_cell.length_a   1.000
_cell.length_b   1.000
_cell.length_c   1.000
_cell.angle_alpha   90.00
_cell.angle_beta   90.00
_cell.angle_gamma   90.00
#
_symmetry.space_group_name_H-M   'P 1'
#
loop_
_entity.id
_entity.type
_entity.pdbx_description
1 polymer ?
#
loop_
_entity_poly.entity_id
_entity_poly.type
_entity_poly.pdbx_seq_one_letter_code
_entity_poly.pdbx_strand_id
1 'polypeptide(L)' 'MATPKRTTMAIVAERKLKLERLAIDASHTAGRAITWTDIVNHLIDNYAKDAAKDLIHTTKSSE' A
#
# COMPACT_ATOMS: atom_id res chain seq x y z
N MET A 1 -18.11 20.51 0.91
CA MET A 1 -17.61 19.14 1.10
C MET A 1 -16.22 19.27 1.72
N ALA A 2 -15.97 18.67 2.89
CA ALA A 2 -14.68 18.81 3.57
C ALA A 2 -13.61 18.00 2.81
N THR A 3 -12.48 18.63 2.48
CA THR A 3 -11.33 17.93 1.89
C THR A 3 -10.77 16.92 2.89
N PRO A 4 -10.53 15.66 2.48
CA PRO A 4 -9.98 14.65 3.38
C PRO A 4 -8.60 15.09 3.88
N LYS A 5 -8.39 14.99 5.19
CA LYS A 5 -7.11 15.31 5.82
C LYS A 5 -6.07 14.27 5.41
N ARG A 6 -5.00 14.71 4.74
CA ARG A 6 -3.87 13.83 4.37
C ARG A 6 -2.96 13.59 5.57
N THR A 7 -2.42 12.40 5.67
CA THR A 7 -1.40 12.03 6.66
C THR A 7 -0.15 11.48 5.97
N THR A 8 0.96 11.41 6.69
CA THR A 8 2.20 10.78 6.24
C THR A 8 2.29 9.34 6.75
N MET A 9 2.91 8.46 5.97
CA MET A 9 3.21 7.09 6.37
C MET A 9 4.73 6.89 6.35
N ALA A 10 5.29 6.37 7.43
CA ALA A 10 6.71 6.04 7.51
C ALA A 10 6.95 4.69 6.82
N ILE A 11 7.73 4.71 5.73
CA ILE A 11 8.22 3.51 5.04
C ILE A 11 9.70 3.66 4.74
N VAL A 12 10.41 2.54 4.76
CA VAL A 12 11.83 2.50 4.34
C VAL A 12 11.96 2.70 2.84
N ALA A 13 13.08 3.28 2.41
CA ALA A 13 13.33 3.64 1.02
C ALA A 13 13.20 2.46 0.06
N GLU A 14 13.65 1.27 0.46
CA GLU A 14 13.56 0.05 -0.35
C GLU A 14 12.11 -0.36 -0.63
N ARG A 15 11.22 -0.28 0.39
CA ARG A 15 9.80 -0.58 0.22
C ARG A 15 9.14 0.43 -0.73
N LYS A 16 9.50 1.71 -0.59
CA LYS A 16 9.02 2.76 -1.50
C LYS A 16 9.44 2.47 -2.94
N LEU A 17 10.72 2.17 -3.17
CA LEU A 17 11.26 1.88 -4.50
C LEU A 17 10.57 0.68 -5.15
N LYS A 18 10.28 -0.37 -4.37
CA LYS A 18 9.51 -1.53 -4.86
C LYS A 18 8.12 -1.12 -5.34
N LEU A 19 7.40 -0.29 -4.57
CA LEU A 19 6.08 0.20 -4.95
C LEU A 19 6.12 1.13 -6.16
N GLU A 20 7.15 1.96 -6.28
CA GLU A 20 7.36 2.83 -7.45
C GLU A 20 7.58 2.02 -8.73
N ARG A 21 8.38 0.95 -8.68
CA ARG A 21 8.58 0.04 -9.83
C ARG A 21 7.26 -0.62 -10.25
N LEU A 22 6.51 -1.14 -9.29
CA LEU A 22 5.19 -1.72 -9.56
C LEU A 22 4.23 -0.69 -10.16
N ALA A 23 4.30 0.57 -9.70
CA ALA A 23 3.49 1.65 -10.24
C ALA A 23 3.85 1.97 -11.69
N ILE A 24 5.14 1.93 -12.06
CA ILE A 24 5.60 2.11 -13.44
C ILE A 24 5.06 1.00 -14.33
N ASP A 25 5.23 -0.26 -13.92
CA ASP A 25 4.76 -1.43 -14.69
C ASP A 25 3.24 -1.43 -14.87
N ALA A 26 2.51 -1.12 -13.79
CA ALA A 26 1.06 -0.98 -13.81
C ALA A 26 0.62 0.18 -14.72
N SER A 27 1.34 1.31 -14.69
CA SER A 27 1.03 2.47 -15.53
C SER A 27 1.18 2.15 -17.01
N HIS A 28 2.27 1.46 -17.37
CA HIS A 28 2.55 1.03 -18.73
C HIS A 28 1.44 0.10 -19.25
N THR A 29 1.01 -0.84 -18.41
CA THR A 29 -0.04 -1.81 -18.77
C THR A 29 -1.43 -1.18 -18.83
N ALA A 30 -1.74 -0.25 -17.91
CA ALA A 30 -3.05 0.38 -17.82
C ALA A 30 -3.25 1.56 -18.80
N GLY A 31 -2.19 2.02 -19.46
CA GLY A 31 -2.24 3.19 -20.35
C GLY A 31 -2.51 4.51 -19.63
N ARG A 32 -2.37 4.55 -18.29
CA ARG A 32 -2.58 5.74 -17.46
C ARG A 32 -1.52 5.83 -16.37
N ALA A 33 -1.21 7.05 -15.92
CA ALA A 33 -0.31 7.23 -14.79
C ALA A 33 -0.93 6.67 -13.49
N ILE A 34 -0.26 5.70 -12.90
CA ILE A 34 -0.54 5.12 -11.58
C ILE A 34 0.63 5.49 -10.68
N THR A 35 0.35 6.05 -9.51
CA THR A 35 1.37 6.40 -8.53
C THR A 35 1.51 5.30 -7.48
N TRP A 36 2.67 5.22 -6.83
CA TRP A 36 2.86 4.29 -5.71
C TRP A 36 1.85 4.56 -4.57
N THR A 37 1.41 5.80 -4.39
CA THR A 37 0.35 6.16 -3.43
C THR A 37 -1.01 5.59 -3.81
N ASP A 38 -1.34 5.50 -5.10
CA ASP A 38 -2.59 4.87 -5.55
C ASP A 38 -2.60 3.38 -5.21
N ILE A 39 -1.46 2.72 -5.41
CA ILE A 39 -1.27 1.31 -5.02
C ILE A 39 -1.46 1.16 -3.51
N VAL A 40 -0.81 2.01 -2.70
CA VAL A 40 -0.93 1.93 -1.24
C VAL A 40 -2.36 2.15 -0.77
N ASN A 41 -3.07 3.15 -1.33
CA ASN A 41 -4.47 3.39 -0.97
C ASN A 41 -5.34 2.20 -1.34
N HIS A 42 -5.13 1.63 -2.53
CA HIS A 42 -5.83 0.41 -2.96
C HIS A 42 -5.54 -0.78 -2.02
N LEU A 43 -4.30 -0.93 -1.55
CA LEU A 43 -3.92 -1.94 -0.57
C LEU A 43 -4.65 -1.75 0.76
N ILE A 44 -4.75 -0.51 1.24
CA ILE A 44 -5.44 -0.18 2.49
C ILE A 44 -6.94 -0.48 2.36
N ASP A 45 -7.58 -0.02 1.30
CA ASP A 45 -9.03 -0.12 1.15
C ASP A 45 -9.50 -1.57 0.94
N ASN A 46 -8.71 -2.39 0.24
CA ASN A 46 -9.13 -3.73 -0.18
C ASN A 46 -8.51 -4.86 0.65
N TYR A 47 -7.30 -4.66 1.21
CA TYR A 47 -6.51 -5.74 1.81
C TYR A 47 -6.13 -5.51 3.28
N ALA A 48 -6.40 -4.33 3.87
CA ALA A 48 -6.01 -4.05 5.27
C ALA A 48 -6.63 -5.01 6.29
N LYS A 49 -7.85 -5.50 6.04
CA LYS A 49 -8.53 -6.44 6.95
C LYS A 49 -7.79 -7.77 7.06
N ASP A 50 -7.31 -8.30 5.95
CA ASP A 50 -6.61 -9.58 5.93
C ASP A 50 -5.18 -9.41 6.45
N ALA A 51 -4.51 -8.30 6.08
CA ALA A 51 -3.22 -7.95 6.67
C ALA A 51 -3.27 -7.85 8.20
N ALA A 52 -4.35 -7.28 8.76
CA ALA A 52 -4.54 -7.22 10.21
C ALA A 52 -4.69 -8.61 10.86
N LYS A 53 -5.44 -9.52 10.22
CA LYS A 53 -5.58 -10.91 10.71
C LYS A 53 -4.23 -11.62 10.69
N ASP A 54 -3.49 -11.53 9.59
CA ASP A 54 -2.20 -12.19 9.42
C ASP A 54 -1.19 -11.74 10.48
N LEU A 55 -1.18 -10.45 10.82
CA LEU A 55 -0.35 -9.92 11.90
C LEU A 55 -0.74 -10.53 13.26
N ILE A 56 -2.04 -10.62 13.57
CA ILE A 56 -2.51 -11.26 14.81
C ILE A 56 -2.09 -12.73 14.86
N HIS A 57 -2.25 -13.47 13.77
CA HIS A 57 -1.87 -14.88 13.70
C HIS A 57 -0.35 -15.06 13.86
N THR A 58 0.46 -14.23 13.21
CA THR A 58 1.91 -14.26 13.31
C THR A 58 2.39 -13.99 14.74
N THR A 59 1.76 -13.04 15.44
CA THR A 59 2.11 -12.75 16.85
C THR A 59 1.75 -13.89 17.79
N LYS A 60 0.65 -14.62 17.53
CA LYS A 60 0.20 -15.72 18.40
C LYS A 60 0.94 -17.04 18.17
N SER A 61 1.53 -17.25 17.00
CA SER A 61 2.33 -18.45 16.71
C SER A 61 3.77 -18.39 17.24
N SER A 62 4.12 -17.29 17.93
CA SER A 62 5.45 -17.06 18.51
C SER A 62 5.52 -17.37 20.01
N GLU A 63 4.47 -17.94 20.61
CA GLU A 63 4.35 -18.31 22.03
C GLU A 63 4.30 -19.83 22.21
#